data_AF-A0A5R9FTN2-F1
#
_entry.id   AF-A0A5R9FTN2-F1
#
_cell.length_a   1.000
_cell.length_b   1.000
_cell.length_c   1.000
_cell.angle_alpha   90.00
_cell.angle_beta   90.00
_cell.angle_gamma   90.00
#
_symmetry.space_group_name_H-M   'P 1'
#
loop_
_entity.id
_entity.type
_entity.pdbx_description
1 polymer ?
#
loop_
_entity_poly.entity_id
_entity_poly.type
_entity_poly.pdbx_seq_one_letter_code
_entity_poly.pdbx_strand_id
1 'polypeptide(L)'
;MNMRMLKVNAVLAVLLLLFVSVVALRAVIDSGKAWKYDKVFTDTGTLSAVIATADDDIWAAGDGLLLHDDGTGWQHRPMPASLGARVFDHVRFDAVDSGGFLFTASLDEGNVSRMARWDGTRWTALPELPDGRRVKDVRAFTEDDIWVLDGKTGAYHWDGTGWTAMDLPVTVTALDGVASDDLWAVGYHYPDGPDEHLGLPGAQPATMHWDGRAWKPVRTPEYHYSVPAPEELAYFTEVAALAKDDVRVYGEHPSISEDDESDPPPEAIRRRWNGTRWITLPNSEGACSARGRWVDDGKRGAVLSASRYLTADGLCEGIAQSKLPSTDGIESDSKQSLRLNAITAVPGTDKIIGVGSAGDSLVIVSLKR
;
A
#
# COMPACT_ATOMS: atom_id res chain seq x y z
N MET A 1 9.16 30.95 56.13
CA MET A 1 9.34 29.89 55.10
C MET A 1 10.01 30.53 53.89
N ASN A 2 11.20 30.08 53.51
CA ASN A 2 12.13 30.87 52.69
C ASN A 2 11.73 30.80 51.20
N MET A 3 11.30 31.93 50.62
CA MET A 3 10.74 32.02 49.27
C MET A 3 11.70 31.54 48.16
N ARG A 4 13.01 31.49 48.45
CA ARG A 4 14.03 30.85 47.60
C ARG A 4 13.91 29.33 47.55
N MET A 5 13.61 28.65 48.66
CA MET A 5 13.43 27.19 48.67
C MET A 5 12.18 26.77 47.88
N LEU A 6 11.11 27.56 47.93
CA LEU A 6 9.88 27.28 47.16
C LEU A 6 10.14 27.34 45.65
N LYS A 7 10.90 28.34 45.18
CA LYS A 7 11.28 28.48 43.77
C LYS A 7 12.21 27.36 43.30
N VAL A 8 13.17 26.93 44.12
CA VAL A 8 14.07 25.81 43.79
C VAL A 8 13.29 24.49 43.70
N ASN A 9 12.38 24.23 44.64
CA ASN A 9 11.55 23.01 44.60
C ASN A 9 10.57 23.00 43.41
N ALA A 10 10.03 24.16 43.02
CA ALA A 10 9.18 24.27 41.83
C ALA A 10 9.97 24.01 40.54
N VAL A 11 11.20 24.55 40.42
CA VAL A 11 12.09 24.29 39.28
C VAL A 11 12.51 22.82 39.23
N LEU A 12 12.81 22.20 40.36
CA LEU A 12 13.14 20.78 40.44
C LEU A 12 11.96 19.90 40.04
N ALA A 13 10.73 20.24 40.46
CA ALA A 13 9.52 19.52 40.09
C ALA A 13 9.20 19.65 38.59
N VAL A 14 9.39 20.83 37.99
CA VAL A 14 9.23 21.03 36.54
C VAL A 14 10.29 20.26 35.75
N LEU A 15 11.55 20.26 36.20
CA LEU A 15 12.62 19.44 35.61
C LEU A 15 12.35 17.94 35.74
N LEU A 16 11.81 17.49 36.88
CA LEU A 16 11.44 16.08 37.08
C LEU A 16 10.27 15.70 36.16
N LEU A 17 9.25 16.56 36.03
CA LEU A 17 8.11 16.36 35.13
C LEU A 17 8.55 16.34 33.67
N LEU A 18 9.47 17.24 33.26
CA LEU A 18 10.09 17.24 31.94
C LEU A 18 10.93 15.99 31.69
N PHE A 19 11.68 15.52 32.70
CA PHE A 19 12.48 14.30 32.58
C PHE A 19 11.61 13.05 32.50
N VAL A 20 10.56 12.94 33.32
CA VAL A 20 9.58 11.84 33.28
C VAL A 20 8.81 11.87 31.96
N SER A 21 8.42 13.04 31.44
CA SER A 21 7.77 13.14 30.13
C SER A 21 8.72 12.84 28.98
N VAL A 22 10.00 13.22 29.03
CA VAL A 22 11.00 12.83 28.01
C VAL A 22 11.34 11.33 28.09
N VAL A 23 11.38 10.74 29.29
CA VAL A 23 11.59 9.30 29.48
C VAL A 23 10.36 8.50 29.05
N ALA A 24 9.15 8.96 29.36
CA ALA A 24 7.91 8.36 28.86
C ALA A 24 7.78 8.52 27.34
N LEU A 25 8.16 9.67 26.78
CA LEU A 25 8.20 9.90 25.34
C LEU A 25 9.27 9.01 24.68
N ARG A 26 10.43 8.81 25.31
CA ARG A 26 11.46 7.87 24.84
C ARG A 26 11.03 6.41 24.95
N ALA A 27 10.28 6.03 25.98
CA ALA A 27 9.73 4.69 26.12
C ALA A 27 8.62 4.39 25.10
N VAL A 28 7.90 5.41 24.62
CA VAL A 28 6.99 5.33 23.46
C VAL A 28 7.76 5.29 22.12
N ILE A 29 9.04 5.66 22.11
CA ILE A 29 9.91 5.69 20.91
C ILE A 29 10.75 4.41 20.76
N ASP A 30 11.13 3.72 21.84
CA ASP A 30 11.96 2.51 21.80
C ASP A 30 11.12 1.24 22.01
N SER A 31 10.33 0.88 21.00
CA SER A 31 9.48 -0.32 20.99
C SER A 31 10.26 -1.64 20.87
N GLY A 32 11.60 -1.57 20.82
CA GLY A 32 12.47 -2.70 20.46
C GLY A 32 12.36 -3.15 19.01
N LYS A 33 11.49 -2.53 18.19
CA LYS A 33 11.31 -2.85 16.77
C LYS A 33 12.33 -2.09 15.96
N ALA A 34 13.16 -2.81 15.22
CA ALA A 34 14.14 -2.20 14.34
C ALA A 34 14.26 -2.98 13.03
N TRP A 35 14.24 -2.27 11.91
CA TRP A 35 14.59 -2.85 10.61
C TRP A 35 16.05 -3.25 10.60
N LYS A 36 16.36 -4.46 10.15
CA LYS A 36 17.71 -4.93 9.85
C LYS A 36 17.91 -4.92 8.35
N TYR A 37 19.09 -4.50 7.88
CA TYR A 37 19.42 -4.58 6.45
C TYR A 37 19.83 -6.02 6.13
N ASP A 38 19.02 -6.68 5.30
CA ASP A 38 19.32 -8.02 4.77
C ASP A 38 20.27 -7.90 3.58
N LYS A 39 20.04 -6.90 2.72
CA LYS A 39 20.87 -6.63 1.54
C LYS A 39 20.85 -5.15 1.17
N VAL A 40 22.00 -4.66 0.73
CA VAL A 40 22.18 -3.35 0.11
C VAL A 40 22.78 -3.61 -1.27
N PHE A 41 22.20 -3.00 -2.30
CA PHE A 41 22.69 -3.09 -3.67
C PHE A 41 23.33 -1.77 -4.07
N THR A 42 24.37 -1.87 -4.90
CA THR A 42 25.01 -0.73 -5.56
C THR A 42 24.33 -0.35 -6.88
N ASP A 43 23.33 -1.13 -7.30
CA ASP A 43 22.52 -0.85 -8.48
C ASP A 43 21.71 0.44 -8.30
N THR A 44 21.47 1.14 -9.40
CA THR A 44 20.58 2.31 -9.42
C THR A 44 19.17 1.88 -9.82
N GLY A 45 18.16 2.54 -9.26
CA GLY A 45 16.74 2.27 -9.57
C GLY A 45 15.90 2.23 -8.31
N THR A 46 14.74 1.57 -8.40
CA THR A 46 13.77 1.39 -7.31
C THR A 46 13.31 -0.06 -7.22
N LEU A 47 13.32 -0.64 -6.03
CA LEU A 47 12.56 -1.86 -5.74
C LEU A 47 11.15 -1.45 -5.31
N SER A 48 10.13 -1.92 -6.02
CA SER A 48 8.75 -1.43 -5.90
C SER A 48 7.75 -2.50 -5.50
N ALA A 49 8.11 -3.78 -5.63
CA ALA A 49 7.29 -4.92 -5.23
C ALA A 49 8.10 -5.96 -4.47
N VAL A 50 7.46 -6.62 -3.51
CA VAL A 50 7.99 -7.79 -2.80
C VAL A 50 6.86 -8.77 -2.51
N ILE A 51 7.14 -10.06 -2.63
CA ILE A 51 6.24 -11.15 -2.22
C ILE A 51 7.05 -12.27 -1.57
N ALA A 52 6.46 -12.93 -0.59
CA ALA A 52 7.00 -14.12 0.05
C ALA A 52 5.95 -15.24 0.00
N THR A 53 6.28 -16.34 -0.65
CA THR A 53 5.46 -17.57 -0.71
C THR A 53 5.89 -18.56 0.37
N ALA A 54 7.19 -18.55 0.72
CA ALA A 54 7.78 -19.30 1.83
C ALA A 54 8.94 -18.51 2.47
N ASP A 55 9.58 -19.08 3.50
CA ASP A 55 10.76 -18.50 4.13
C ASP A 55 12.03 -18.63 3.29
N ASP A 56 12.00 -19.53 2.30
CA ASP A 56 13.00 -19.79 1.28
C ASP A 56 12.49 -19.48 -0.14
N ASP A 57 11.43 -18.69 -0.29
CA ASP A 57 10.92 -18.27 -1.59
C ASP A 57 10.38 -16.84 -1.50
N ILE A 58 11.30 -15.87 -1.65
CA ILE A 58 10.99 -14.44 -1.55
C ILE A 58 11.48 -13.72 -2.81
N TRP A 59 10.59 -12.98 -3.44
CA TRP A 59 10.88 -12.24 -4.67
C TRP A 59 10.75 -10.74 -4.46
N ALA A 60 11.67 -9.97 -5.05
CA ALA A 60 11.61 -8.52 -5.10
C ALA A 60 11.84 -8.02 -6.53
N ALA A 61 11.12 -6.98 -6.94
CA ALA A 61 11.24 -6.44 -8.29
C ALA A 61 11.07 -4.92 -8.35
N GLY A 62 11.67 -4.32 -9.38
CA GLY A 62 11.49 -2.91 -9.76
C GLY A 62 12.60 -2.42 -10.70
N ASP A 63 12.33 -1.38 -11.50
CA ASP A 63 13.26 -0.78 -12.49
C ASP A 63 14.12 -1.79 -13.29
N GLY A 64 13.50 -2.86 -13.80
CA GLY A 64 14.18 -3.90 -14.56
C GLY A 64 14.99 -4.92 -13.73
N LEU A 65 14.99 -4.80 -12.42
CA LEU A 65 15.58 -5.77 -11.49
C LEU A 65 14.54 -6.80 -11.07
N LEU A 66 14.98 -8.07 -11.01
CA LEU A 66 14.28 -9.17 -10.39
C LEU A 66 15.26 -9.92 -9.49
N LEU A 67 14.89 -10.02 -8.22
CA LEU A 67 15.69 -10.63 -7.17
C LEU A 67 14.90 -11.78 -6.54
N HIS A 68 15.60 -12.84 -6.18
CA HIS A 68 15.04 -14.03 -5.54
C HIS A 68 15.94 -14.45 -4.39
N ASP A 69 15.35 -14.71 -3.23
CA ASP A 69 15.98 -15.38 -2.09
C ASP A 69 15.39 -16.79 -1.99
N ASP A 70 16.24 -17.79 -2.26
CA ASP A 70 15.92 -19.22 -2.22
C ASP A 70 16.32 -19.87 -0.87
N GLY A 71 16.45 -19.06 0.18
CA GLY A 71 16.96 -19.46 1.49
C GLY A 71 18.50 -19.45 1.58
N THR A 72 19.21 -19.29 0.45
CA THR A 72 20.67 -19.12 0.43
C THR A 72 21.11 -17.65 0.34
N GLY A 73 20.14 -16.73 0.25
CA GLY A 73 20.34 -15.28 0.13
C GLY A 73 19.94 -14.73 -1.24
N TRP A 74 19.81 -13.41 -1.30
CA TRP A 74 19.35 -12.69 -2.49
C TRP A 74 20.28 -12.82 -3.71
N GLN A 75 19.69 -13.25 -4.83
CA GLN A 75 20.36 -13.40 -6.12
C GLN A 75 19.56 -12.70 -7.23
N HIS A 76 20.27 -12.19 -8.25
CA HIS A 76 19.61 -11.66 -9.46
C HIS A 76 19.06 -12.78 -10.31
N ARG A 77 17.85 -12.58 -10.83
CA ARG A 77 17.19 -13.48 -11.77
C ARG A 77 16.93 -12.73 -13.08
N PRO A 78 16.96 -13.43 -14.23
CA PRO A 78 16.55 -12.82 -15.48
C PRO A 78 15.07 -12.45 -15.41
N MET A 79 14.74 -11.25 -15.93
CA MET A 79 13.34 -10.85 -16.11
C MET A 79 12.64 -11.87 -17.04
N PRO A 80 11.39 -12.26 -16.77
CA PRO A 80 10.62 -13.12 -17.67
C PRO A 80 10.58 -12.49 -19.06
N ALA A 81 10.92 -13.26 -20.11
CA ALA A 81 11.01 -12.73 -21.46
C ALA A 81 9.70 -12.05 -21.93
N SER A 82 8.56 -12.46 -21.40
CA SER A 82 7.23 -11.88 -21.66
C SER A 82 7.03 -10.47 -21.08
N LEU A 83 7.83 -10.07 -20.09
CA LEU A 83 7.84 -8.71 -19.53
C LEU A 83 8.93 -7.83 -20.18
N GLY A 84 9.67 -8.34 -21.16
CA GLY A 84 10.74 -7.59 -21.83
C GLY A 84 11.92 -7.25 -20.91
N ALA A 85 12.86 -6.46 -21.43
CA ALA A 85 14.11 -6.12 -20.73
C ALA A 85 14.01 -4.86 -19.85
N ARG A 86 12.98 -4.03 -20.04
CA ARG A 86 12.80 -2.74 -19.36
C ARG A 86 11.38 -2.63 -18.81
N VAL A 87 11.25 -2.92 -17.51
CA VAL A 87 10.03 -2.69 -16.73
C VAL A 87 10.10 -1.26 -16.18
N PHE A 88 9.06 -0.46 -16.43
CA PHE A 88 9.06 0.97 -16.11
C PHE A 88 8.29 1.30 -14.84
N ASP A 89 7.01 0.90 -14.78
CA ASP A 89 6.11 1.27 -13.68
C ASP A 89 5.09 0.17 -13.36
N HIS A 90 4.27 0.39 -12.33
CA HIS A 90 3.21 -0.53 -11.87
C HIS A 90 3.67 -1.97 -11.64
N VAL A 91 4.89 -2.12 -11.09
CA VAL A 91 5.44 -3.41 -10.68
C VAL A 91 4.66 -3.91 -9.47
N ARG A 92 4.04 -5.09 -9.60
CA ARG A 92 3.29 -5.72 -8.53
C ARG A 92 3.37 -7.25 -8.60
N PHE A 93 3.36 -7.85 -7.40
CA PHE A 93 3.07 -9.26 -7.22
C PHE A 93 1.69 -9.46 -6.59
N ASP A 94 0.99 -10.51 -6.98
CA ASP A 94 -0.23 -10.99 -6.31
C ASP A 94 -0.15 -12.51 -6.16
N ALA A 95 -0.45 -13.03 -4.96
CA ALA A 95 -0.37 -14.47 -4.71
C ALA A 95 -1.48 -15.19 -5.50
N VAL A 96 -1.12 -16.28 -6.17
CA VAL A 96 -2.04 -17.12 -6.94
C VAL A 96 -2.38 -18.39 -6.18
N ASP A 97 -1.40 -18.96 -5.49
CA ASP A 97 -1.55 -20.14 -4.65
C ASP A 97 -0.43 -20.14 -3.58
N SER A 98 -0.17 -21.27 -2.92
CA SER A 98 0.86 -21.37 -1.87
C SER A 98 2.31 -21.19 -2.35
N GLY A 99 2.59 -21.37 -3.65
CA GLY A 99 3.93 -21.24 -4.23
C GLY A 99 3.98 -20.46 -5.54
N GLY A 100 2.83 -20.16 -6.13
CA GLY A 100 2.67 -19.41 -7.35
C GLY A 100 2.20 -17.98 -7.11
N PHE A 101 2.63 -17.09 -7.98
CA PHE A 101 2.24 -15.69 -7.95
C PHE A 101 2.21 -15.08 -9.35
N LEU A 102 1.45 -14.01 -9.48
CA LEU A 102 1.36 -13.20 -10.68
C LEU A 102 2.33 -12.02 -10.56
N PHE A 103 3.15 -11.81 -11.60
CA PHE A 103 3.97 -10.61 -11.77
C PHE A 103 3.34 -9.74 -12.85
N THR A 104 2.86 -8.56 -12.44
CA THR A 104 2.37 -7.51 -13.33
C THR A 104 3.38 -6.36 -13.42
N ALA A 105 3.59 -5.85 -14.63
CA ALA A 105 4.48 -4.73 -14.90
C ALA A 105 4.02 -3.97 -16.15
N SER A 106 4.22 -2.65 -16.20
CA SER A 106 4.13 -1.89 -17.45
C SER A 106 5.49 -1.74 -18.11
N LEU A 107 5.47 -1.74 -19.44
CA LEU A 107 6.65 -1.55 -20.26
C LEU A 107 6.85 -0.06 -20.60
N ASP A 108 8.12 0.35 -20.73
CA ASP A 108 8.52 1.68 -21.21
C ASP A 108 7.86 2.04 -22.56
N GLU A 109 7.75 1.05 -23.45
CA GLU A 109 7.22 1.22 -24.80
C GLU A 109 5.71 0.94 -24.84
N GLY A 110 4.91 1.96 -25.12
CA GLY A 110 3.48 1.81 -25.46
C GLY A 110 2.49 1.86 -24.31
N ASN A 111 2.92 2.09 -23.06
CA ASN A 111 2.05 2.16 -21.87
C ASN A 111 1.14 0.91 -21.73
N VAL A 112 1.66 -0.25 -22.17
CA VAL A 112 0.96 -1.53 -22.10
C VAL A 112 1.46 -2.32 -20.89
N SER A 113 0.54 -2.94 -20.16
CA SER A 113 0.88 -3.87 -19.09
C SER A 113 1.07 -5.28 -19.62
N ARG A 114 1.98 -6.01 -18.99
CA ARG A 114 2.20 -7.43 -19.21
C ARG A 114 2.10 -8.16 -17.88
N MET A 115 1.70 -9.42 -17.96
CA MET A 115 1.51 -10.29 -16.82
C MET A 115 2.21 -11.62 -17.08
N ALA A 116 2.94 -12.11 -16.08
CA ALA A 116 3.58 -13.42 -16.10
C ALA A 116 3.33 -14.14 -14.78
N ARG A 117 2.90 -15.40 -14.84
CA ARG A 117 2.68 -16.24 -13.67
C ARG A 117 3.90 -17.10 -13.39
N TRP A 118 4.35 -17.11 -12.15
CA TRP A 118 5.27 -18.10 -11.62
C TRP A 118 4.48 -19.25 -11.01
N ASP A 119 4.81 -20.50 -11.37
CA ASP A 119 4.16 -21.71 -10.85
C ASP A 119 5.00 -22.47 -9.79
N GLY A 120 6.04 -21.81 -9.26
CA GLY A 120 7.05 -22.44 -8.39
C GLY A 120 8.27 -22.94 -9.17
N THR A 121 8.18 -23.12 -10.49
CA THR A 121 9.29 -23.66 -11.30
C THR A 121 9.56 -22.89 -12.59
N ARG A 122 8.53 -22.31 -13.21
CA ARG A 122 8.64 -21.63 -14.50
C ARG A 122 7.70 -20.44 -14.58
N TRP A 123 8.08 -19.51 -15.45
CA TRP A 123 7.27 -18.37 -15.85
C TRP A 123 6.37 -18.75 -17.03
N THR A 124 5.08 -18.42 -16.93
CA THR A 124 4.11 -18.52 -18.03
C THR A 124 3.50 -17.15 -18.28
N ALA A 125 3.58 -16.66 -19.52
CA ALA A 125 2.97 -15.39 -19.91
C ALA A 125 1.45 -15.52 -19.93
N LEU A 126 0.74 -14.51 -19.42
CA LEU A 126 -0.69 -14.36 -19.67
C LEU A 126 -0.90 -13.53 -20.95
N PRO A 127 -2.01 -13.76 -21.68
CA PRO A 127 -2.36 -12.91 -22.81
C PRO A 127 -2.62 -11.48 -22.34
N GLU A 128 -2.40 -10.53 -23.25
CA GLU A 128 -2.71 -9.12 -23.00
C GLU A 128 -4.21 -8.92 -22.74
N LEU A 129 -4.55 -7.88 -21.99
CA LEU A 129 -5.95 -7.49 -21.84
C LEU A 129 -6.54 -7.15 -23.22
N PRO A 130 -7.84 -7.43 -23.44
CA PRO A 130 -8.57 -6.94 -24.61
C PRO A 130 -8.31 -5.45 -24.85
N ASP A 131 -8.16 -5.07 -26.12
CA ASP A 131 -7.89 -3.69 -26.57
C ASP A 131 -6.58 -3.04 -26.05
N GLY A 132 -5.62 -3.83 -25.56
CA GLY A 132 -4.31 -3.32 -25.13
C GLY A 132 -4.38 -2.41 -23.90
N ARG A 133 -5.37 -2.65 -23.02
CA ARG A 133 -5.62 -1.84 -21.84
C ARG A 133 -4.49 -1.99 -20.82
N ARG A 134 -4.22 -0.91 -20.09
CA ARG A 134 -3.27 -0.91 -18.98
C ARG A 134 -3.91 -1.58 -17.76
N VAL A 135 -3.09 -2.24 -16.94
CA VAL A 135 -3.49 -2.78 -15.65
C VAL A 135 -3.30 -1.69 -14.60
N LYS A 136 -4.37 -1.34 -13.90
CA LYS A 136 -4.35 -0.44 -12.74
C LYS A 136 -4.23 -1.20 -11.44
N ASP A 137 -5.05 -2.22 -11.28
CA ASP A 137 -5.07 -3.09 -10.11
C ASP A 137 -5.38 -4.53 -10.52
N VAL A 138 -4.92 -5.49 -9.73
CA VAL A 138 -5.06 -6.92 -9.98
C VAL A 138 -5.28 -7.67 -8.68
N ARG A 139 -6.14 -8.69 -8.72
CA ARG A 139 -6.34 -9.66 -7.64
C ARG A 139 -6.40 -11.06 -8.22
N ALA A 140 -5.52 -11.94 -7.77
CA ALA A 140 -5.52 -13.35 -8.13
C ALA A 140 -6.06 -14.21 -6.97
N PHE A 141 -6.89 -15.20 -7.30
CA PHE A 141 -7.33 -16.23 -6.35
C PHE A 141 -6.74 -17.60 -6.68
N THR A 142 -6.67 -17.92 -7.98
CA THR A 142 -6.11 -19.15 -8.53
C THR A 142 -5.53 -18.87 -9.93
N GLU A 143 -4.91 -19.88 -10.55
CA GLU A 143 -4.31 -19.74 -11.88
C GLU A 143 -5.33 -19.48 -13.00
N ASP A 144 -6.59 -19.77 -12.73
CA ASP A 144 -7.77 -19.64 -13.59
C ASP A 144 -8.82 -18.67 -13.01
N ASP A 145 -8.44 -17.85 -12.02
CA ASP A 145 -9.31 -16.82 -11.46
C ASP A 145 -8.50 -15.58 -11.09
N ILE A 146 -8.39 -14.67 -12.06
CA ILE A 146 -7.64 -13.41 -11.91
C ILE A 146 -8.50 -12.27 -12.38
N TRP A 147 -8.61 -11.24 -11.55
CA TRP A 147 -9.40 -10.05 -11.78
C TRP A 147 -8.50 -8.84 -11.95
N VAL A 148 -8.81 -8.00 -12.93
CA VAL A 148 -8.00 -6.83 -13.29
C VAL A 148 -8.91 -5.62 -13.50
N LEU A 149 -8.44 -4.45 -13.08
CA LEU A 149 -9.03 -3.16 -13.41
C LEU A 149 -8.13 -2.36 -14.36
N ASP A 150 -8.70 -1.55 -15.25
CA ASP A 150 -7.93 -0.67 -16.14
C ASP A 150 -7.71 0.76 -15.62
N GLY A 151 -8.23 1.08 -14.43
CA GLY A 151 -8.15 2.44 -13.86
C GLY A 151 -9.14 3.42 -14.48
N LYS A 152 -10.04 2.92 -15.33
CA LYS A 152 -11.17 3.63 -15.92
C LYS A 152 -12.41 2.82 -15.54
N THR A 153 -13.24 2.48 -16.52
CA THR A 153 -14.50 1.76 -16.34
C THR A 153 -14.36 0.26 -16.59
N GLY A 154 -13.18 -0.25 -16.94
CA GLY A 154 -13.02 -1.65 -17.34
C GLY A 154 -12.64 -2.57 -16.18
N ALA A 155 -13.36 -3.68 -16.05
CA ALA A 155 -12.97 -4.85 -15.26
C ALA A 155 -12.78 -6.06 -16.19
N TYR A 156 -11.81 -6.92 -15.88
CA TYR A 156 -11.46 -8.07 -16.70
C TYR A 156 -11.28 -9.30 -15.81
N HIS A 157 -11.83 -10.43 -16.26
CA HIS A 157 -11.73 -11.71 -15.56
C HIS A 157 -11.05 -12.74 -16.45
N TRP A 158 -10.00 -13.37 -15.91
CA TRP A 158 -9.32 -14.51 -16.53
C TRP A 158 -9.89 -15.79 -15.97
N ASP A 159 -10.34 -16.68 -16.86
CA ASP A 159 -10.95 -17.97 -16.52
C ASP A 159 -10.02 -19.18 -16.75
N GLY A 160 -8.71 -18.94 -16.91
CA GLY A 160 -7.74 -19.97 -17.29
C GLY A 160 -7.57 -20.16 -18.80
N THR A 161 -8.50 -19.65 -19.61
CA THR A 161 -8.47 -19.80 -21.08
C THR A 161 -8.50 -18.47 -21.82
N GLY A 162 -9.23 -17.48 -21.30
CA GLY A 162 -9.43 -16.19 -21.94
C GLY A 162 -9.80 -15.10 -20.94
N TRP A 163 -9.66 -13.84 -21.40
CA TRP A 163 -10.14 -12.67 -20.68
C TRP A 163 -11.59 -12.36 -21.08
N THR A 164 -12.46 -12.21 -20.09
CA THR A 164 -13.79 -11.61 -20.26
C THR A 164 -13.76 -10.16 -19.79
N ALA A 165 -14.04 -9.22 -20.70
CA ALA A 165 -14.13 -7.80 -20.39
C ALA A 165 -15.54 -7.42 -19.92
N MET A 166 -15.61 -6.54 -18.93
CA MET A 166 -16.84 -6.02 -18.33
C MET A 166 -16.71 -4.50 -18.17
N ASP A 167 -17.73 -3.77 -18.60
CA ASP A 167 -17.82 -2.33 -18.41
C ASP A 167 -18.58 -2.01 -17.11
N LEU A 168 -17.99 -1.13 -16.30
CA LEU A 168 -18.54 -0.62 -15.05
C LEU A 168 -19.04 0.81 -15.24
N PRO A 169 -20.10 1.23 -14.53
CA PRO A 169 -20.64 2.58 -14.64
C PRO A 169 -19.83 3.65 -13.89
N VAL A 170 -18.66 3.29 -13.35
CA VAL A 170 -17.83 4.16 -12.48
C VAL A 170 -16.36 3.95 -12.80
N THR A 171 -15.52 4.95 -12.50
CA THR A 171 -14.06 4.79 -12.56
C THR A 171 -13.59 4.00 -11.35
N VAL A 172 -12.86 2.91 -11.57
CA VAL A 172 -12.36 2.00 -10.53
C VAL A 172 -10.84 1.97 -10.51
N THR A 173 -10.25 2.24 -9.35
CA THR A 173 -8.81 2.46 -9.17
C THR A 173 -8.14 1.46 -8.24
N ALA A 174 -8.92 0.78 -7.38
CA ALA A 174 -8.43 -0.25 -6.49
C ALA A 174 -9.40 -1.46 -6.42
N LEU A 175 -8.83 -2.65 -6.24
CA LEU A 175 -9.50 -3.94 -6.25
C LEU A 175 -8.99 -4.83 -5.11
N ASP A 176 -9.90 -5.42 -4.36
CA ASP A 176 -9.57 -6.51 -3.44
C ASP A 176 -10.77 -7.44 -3.24
N GLY A 177 -10.53 -8.64 -2.73
CA GLY A 177 -11.58 -9.62 -2.50
C GLY A 177 -11.13 -10.78 -1.63
N VAL A 178 -12.11 -11.41 -0.99
CA VAL A 178 -11.90 -12.56 -0.10
C VAL A 178 -12.16 -13.90 -0.80
N ALA A 179 -12.88 -13.88 -1.92
CA ALA A 179 -13.23 -15.05 -2.71
C ALA A 179 -13.59 -14.66 -4.16
N SER A 180 -13.62 -15.66 -5.04
CA SER A 180 -14.00 -15.55 -6.46
C SER A 180 -15.39 -14.96 -6.70
N ASP A 181 -16.26 -15.03 -5.70
CA ASP A 181 -17.63 -14.53 -5.69
C ASP A 181 -17.86 -13.35 -4.74
N ASP A 182 -16.78 -12.75 -4.21
CA ASP A 182 -16.84 -11.63 -3.29
C ASP A 182 -15.62 -10.71 -3.46
N LEU A 183 -15.74 -9.79 -4.43
CA LEU A 183 -14.74 -8.76 -4.73
C LEU A 183 -15.35 -7.37 -4.65
N TRP A 184 -14.51 -6.41 -4.31
CA TRP A 184 -14.85 -5.00 -4.23
C TRP A 184 -13.89 -4.19 -5.09
N ALA A 185 -14.46 -3.40 -5.99
CA ALA A 185 -13.74 -2.39 -6.74
C ALA A 185 -14.19 -1.00 -6.27
N VAL A 186 -13.24 -0.09 -6.07
CA VAL A 186 -13.51 1.25 -5.56
C VAL A 186 -12.84 2.31 -6.41
N GLY A 187 -13.40 3.52 -6.37
CA GLY A 187 -12.86 4.66 -7.09
C GLY A 187 -13.79 5.84 -6.97
N TYR A 188 -14.24 6.38 -8.11
CA TYR A 188 -15.08 7.56 -8.18
C TYR A 188 -16.02 7.57 -9.38
N HIS A 189 -17.06 8.42 -9.31
CA HIS A 189 -17.96 8.71 -10.42
C HIS A 189 -18.29 10.21 -10.45
N TYR A 190 -18.91 10.68 -11.53
CA TYR A 190 -19.40 12.06 -11.67
C TYR A 190 -20.94 12.02 -11.73
N PRO A 191 -21.65 12.23 -10.61
CA PRO A 191 -23.11 12.16 -10.60
C PRO A 191 -23.76 13.20 -11.52
N ASP A 192 -23.15 14.38 -11.66
CA ASP A 192 -23.63 15.48 -12.50
C ASP A 192 -22.86 15.65 -13.82
N GLY A 193 -21.98 14.68 -14.14
CA GLY A 193 -21.05 14.75 -15.27
C GLY A 193 -19.72 15.45 -14.92
N PRO A 194 -18.66 15.20 -15.70
CA PRO A 194 -17.38 15.88 -15.48
C PRO A 194 -17.52 17.37 -15.82
N ASP A 195 -17.00 18.26 -14.99
CA ASP A 195 -16.82 19.66 -15.42
C ASP A 195 -15.66 19.71 -16.42
N GLU A 196 -15.90 20.33 -17.56
CA GLU A 196 -14.89 20.46 -18.62
C GLU A 196 -13.87 21.58 -18.33
N HIS A 197 -14.13 22.46 -17.34
CA HIS A 197 -13.31 23.64 -17.09
C HIS A 197 -12.18 23.44 -16.07
N LEU A 198 -12.29 22.42 -15.20
CA LEU A 198 -11.34 22.15 -14.13
C LEU A 198 -11.08 20.63 -14.13
N GLY A 199 -9.87 20.20 -13.84
CA GLY A 199 -9.42 18.85 -14.20
C GLY A 199 -10.14 17.68 -13.52
N LEU A 200 -10.88 17.90 -12.42
CA LEU A 200 -11.53 16.87 -11.60
C LEU A 200 -12.75 17.28 -10.72
N PRO A 201 -13.43 18.44 -10.84
CA PRO A 201 -14.51 18.79 -9.90
C PRO A 201 -15.76 17.91 -10.11
N GLY A 202 -16.52 17.74 -9.03
CA GLY A 202 -17.76 16.96 -8.97
C GLY A 202 -17.58 15.45 -8.78
N ALA A 203 -16.35 14.93 -8.66
CA ALA A 203 -16.16 13.50 -8.45
C ALA A 203 -16.61 13.09 -7.04
N GLN A 204 -17.32 11.97 -6.94
CA GLN A 204 -17.80 11.38 -5.70
C GLN A 204 -17.32 9.92 -5.54
N PRO A 205 -17.09 9.42 -4.32
CA PRO A 205 -16.55 8.09 -4.10
C PRO A 205 -17.52 7.01 -4.59
N ALA A 206 -17.01 6.02 -5.31
CA ALA A 206 -17.82 4.96 -5.90
C ALA A 206 -17.36 3.57 -5.43
N THR A 207 -18.31 2.64 -5.30
CA THR A 207 -18.00 1.23 -5.01
C THR A 207 -18.83 0.28 -5.86
N MET A 208 -18.19 -0.77 -6.37
CA MET A 208 -18.79 -1.89 -7.08
C MET A 208 -18.49 -3.18 -6.32
N HIS A 209 -19.49 -4.04 -6.18
CA HIS A 209 -19.38 -5.35 -5.53
C HIS A 209 -19.66 -6.46 -6.54
N TRP A 210 -18.74 -7.40 -6.69
CA TRP A 210 -18.94 -8.62 -7.44
C TRP A 210 -19.55 -9.68 -6.54
N ASP A 211 -20.69 -10.24 -6.95
CA ASP A 211 -21.46 -11.22 -6.17
C ASP A 211 -21.36 -12.66 -6.72
N GLY A 212 -20.34 -12.94 -7.55
CA GLY A 212 -20.18 -14.20 -8.27
C GLY A 212 -20.92 -14.27 -9.60
N ARG A 213 -21.71 -13.24 -9.95
CA ARG A 213 -22.46 -13.20 -11.22
C ARG A 213 -22.36 -11.87 -11.93
N ALA A 214 -22.44 -10.77 -11.20
CA ALA A 214 -22.39 -9.44 -11.76
C ALA A 214 -21.78 -8.42 -10.79
N TRP A 215 -21.09 -7.43 -11.36
CA TRP A 215 -20.73 -6.23 -10.62
C TRP A 215 -21.98 -5.39 -10.36
N LYS A 216 -22.21 -5.04 -9.10
CA LYS A 216 -23.35 -4.23 -8.65
C LYS A 216 -22.86 -2.99 -7.92
N PRO A 217 -23.45 -1.81 -8.18
CA PRO A 217 -23.11 -0.61 -7.44
C PRO A 217 -23.58 -0.75 -5.98
N VAL A 218 -22.71 -0.38 -5.04
CA VAL A 218 -23.07 -0.23 -3.63
C VAL A 218 -23.01 1.24 -3.29
N ARG A 219 -24.12 1.78 -2.79
CA ARG A 219 -24.24 3.22 -2.53
C ARG A 219 -23.29 3.66 -1.43
N THR A 220 -22.60 4.76 -1.68
CA THR A 220 -21.66 5.44 -0.79
C THR A 220 -22.28 6.75 -0.30
N PRO A 221 -21.81 7.32 0.84
CA PRO A 221 -22.12 8.70 1.19
C PRO A 221 -21.55 9.65 0.14
N GLU A 222 -22.28 10.73 -0.13
CA GLU A 222 -21.78 11.86 -0.92
C GLU A 222 -21.14 12.89 0.01
N TYR A 223 -20.17 13.62 -0.52
CA TYR A 223 -19.36 14.61 0.18
C TYR A 223 -19.56 15.94 -0.49
N HIS A 224 -20.15 16.87 0.25
CA HIS A 224 -20.51 18.21 -0.19
C HIS A 224 -19.98 19.20 0.84
N TYR A 225 -19.29 20.25 0.39
CA TYR A 225 -18.85 21.33 1.26
C TYR A 225 -20.01 22.30 1.56
N SER A 226 -19.98 22.96 2.72
CA SER A 226 -20.90 24.06 3.02
C SER A 226 -20.36 25.39 2.47
N VAL A 227 -21.13 26.07 1.62
CA VAL A 227 -20.83 27.34 0.92
C VAL A 227 -20.15 28.42 1.81
N PRO A 228 -19.16 29.19 1.28
CA PRO A 228 -18.63 29.14 -0.08
C PRO A 228 -17.53 28.10 -0.18
N ALA A 229 -17.70 27.16 -1.10
CA ALA A 229 -16.90 25.96 -1.15
C ALA A 229 -16.01 25.91 -2.39
N PRO A 230 -14.74 25.54 -2.25
CA PRO A 230 -13.86 25.15 -3.35
C PRO A 230 -14.44 24.00 -4.19
N GLU A 231 -13.81 23.70 -5.34
CA GLU A 231 -14.19 22.59 -6.21
C GLU A 231 -14.36 21.27 -5.43
N GLU A 232 -15.47 20.57 -5.68
CA GLU A 232 -15.85 19.34 -4.96
C GLU A 232 -15.08 18.15 -5.51
N LEU A 233 -14.24 17.50 -4.70
CA LEU A 233 -13.55 16.29 -5.14
C LEU A 233 -13.49 15.28 -3.99
N ALA A 234 -14.16 14.14 -4.14
CA ALA A 234 -14.09 13.04 -3.20
C ALA A 234 -13.98 11.69 -3.92
N TYR A 235 -13.05 10.85 -3.49
CA TYR A 235 -12.77 9.57 -4.17
C TYR A 235 -12.16 8.53 -3.24
N PHE A 236 -12.37 7.25 -3.56
CA PHE A 236 -11.64 6.15 -2.94
C PHE A 236 -10.36 5.81 -3.71
N THR A 237 -9.32 5.45 -2.98
CA THR A 237 -8.00 5.08 -3.52
C THR A 237 -7.57 3.68 -3.15
N GLU A 238 -8.21 3.08 -2.14
CA GLU A 238 -7.80 1.80 -1.57
C GLU A 238 -9.00 1.04 -1.01
N VAL A 239 -8.96 -0.28 -1.17
CA VAL A 239 -9.89 -1.24 -0.60
C VAL A 239 -9.12 -2.40 0.02
N ALA A 240 -9.57 -2.84 1.19
CA ALA A 240 -9.08 -4.03 1.86
C ALA A 240 -10.28 -4.89 2.26
N ALA A 241 -10.46 -6.04 1.60
CA ALA A 241 -11.51 -7.00 1.87
C ALA A 241 -10.98 -8.05 2.85
N LEU A 242 -11.39 -7.95 4.13
CA LEU A 242 -10.92 -8.84 5.21
C LEU A 242 -11.90 -9.99 5.45
N ALA A 243 -13.19 -9.73 5.25
CA ALA A 243 -14.28 -10.68 5.28
C ALA A 243 -15.45 -10.13 4.48
N LYS A 244 -16.45 -10.97 4.20
CA LYS A 244 -17.71 -10.58 3.54
C LYS A 244 -18.43 -9.40 4.24
N ASP A 245 -18.25 -9.28 5.55
CA ASP A 245 -18.82 -8.24 6.41
C ASP A 245 -17.75 -7.35 7.09
N ASP A 246 -16.53 -7.36 6.55
CA ASP A 246 -15.46 -6.44 6.93
C ASP A 246 -14.66 -6.05 5.68
N VAL A 247 -15.18 -5.08 4.95
CA VAL A 247 -14.46 -4.45 3.84
C VAL A 247 -14.17 -3.01 4.22
N ARG A 248 -12.92 -2.59 4.09
CA ARG A 248 -12.49 -1.26 4.47
C ARG A 248 -12.08 -0.50 3.23
N VAL A 249 -12.54 0.72 3.11
CA VAL A 249 -12.22 1.59 1.98
C VAL A 249 -11.69 2.92 2.50
N TYR A 250 -10.69 3.42 1.79
CA TYR A 250 -9.97 4.64 2.15
C TYR A 250 -9.88 5.57 0.95
N GLY A 251 -9.93 6.87 1.22
CA GLY A 251 -9.99 7.90 0.20
C GLY A 251 -9.71 9.29 0.73
N GLU A 252 -9.91 10.28 -0.12
CA GLU A 252 -9.70 11.70 0.18
C GLU A 252 -10.92 12.53 -0.21
N HIS A 253 -11.10 13.63 0.52
CA HIS A 253 -11.97 14.75 0.19
C HIS A 253 -11.11 16.03 0.25
N PRO A 254 -10.28 16.30 -0.79
CA PRO A 254 -9.56 17.55 -0.92
C PRO A 254 -10.49 18.74 -1.17
N SER A 255 -10.02 19.89 -0.70
CA SER A 255 -10.50 21.21 -1.04
C SER A 255 -9.55 21.79 -2.07
N ILE A 256 -10.05 22.29 -3.19
CA ILE A 256 -9.26 22.97 -4.22
C ILE A 256 -9.84 24.39 -4.40
N SER A 257 -9.19 25.39 -3.82
CA SER A 257 -9.58 26.80 -3.97
C SER A 257 -9.20 27.34 -5.33
N GLU A 258 -10.12 28.08 -5.96
CA GLU A 258 -9.86 28.79 -7.22
C GLU A 258 -8.90 30.00 -7.03
N ASP A 259 -8.67 30.43 -5.79
CA ASP A 259 -7.79 31.55 -5.42
C ASP A 259 -6.40 31.08 -4.95
N ASP A 260 -5.40 31.98 -4.94
CA ASP A 260 -4.03 31.77 -4.40
C ASP A 260 -3.99 31.51 -2.86
N GLU A 261 -5.12 31.18 -2.24
CA GLU A 261 -5.19 30.80 -0.83
C GLU A 261 -4.61 29.40 -0.62
N SER A 262 -4.07 29.16 0.58
CA SER A 262 -3.61 27.82 0.94
C SER A 262 -4.82 26.93 1.17
N ASP A 263 -4.97 25.89 0.36
CA ASP A 263 -5.97 24.85 0.58
C ASP A 263 -5.86 24.25 1.99
N PRO A 264 -6.98 24.02 2.68
CA PRO A 264 -6.97 23.18 3.87
C PRO A 264 -6.50 21.77 3.49
N PRO A 265 -5.84 21.05 4.42
CA PRO A 265 -5.38 19.69 4.14
C PRO A 265 -6.57 18.78 3.77
N PRO A 266 -6.39 17.84 2.82
CA PRO A 266 -7.46 16.96 2.40
C PRO A 266 -8.00 16.14 3.57
N GLU A 267 -9.33 16.03 3.64
CA GLU A 267 -9.97 15.21 4.65
C GLU A 267 -9.87 13.73 4.28
N ALA A 268 -9.50 12.88 5.24
CA ALA A 268 -9.48 11.44 5.00
C ALA A 268 -10.90 10.86 5.01
N ILE A 269 -11.22 10.09 3.98
CA ILE A 269 -12.42 9.26 3.96
C ILE A 269 -12.05 7.86 4.44
N ARG A 270 -12.76 7.37 5.46
CA ARG A 270 -12.62 6.00 5.97
C ARG A 270 -13.98 5.38 6.19
N ARG A 271 -14.23 4.24 5.55
CA ARG A 271 -15.50 3.51 5.69
C ARG A 271 -15.25 2.02 5.88
N ARG A 272 -16.13 1.37 6.64
CA ARG A 272 -16.19 -0.09 6.82
C ARG A 272 -17.55 -0.59 6.39
N TRP A 273 -17.59 -1.51 5.44
CA TRP A 273 -18.76 -2.31 5.14
C TRP A 273 -18.94 -3.34 6.25
N ASN A 274 -20.15 -3.43 6.81
CA ASN A 274 -20.47 -4.39 7.87
C ASN A 274 -21.38 -5.54 7.40
N GLY A 275 -21.46 -5.79 6.09
CA GLY A 275 -22.41 -6.73 5.49
C GLY A 275 -23.75 -6.12 5.08
N THR A 276 -24.09 -4.92 5.57
CA THR A 276 -25.39 -4.27 5.29
C THR A 276 -25.30 -2.81 4.88
N ARG A 277 -24.33 -2.06 5.45
CA ARG A 277 -24.13 -0.64 5.17
C ARG A 277 -22.69 -0.22 5.45
N TRP A 278 -22.30 0.90 4.87
CA TRP A 278 -21.08 1.59 5.24
C TRP A 278 -21.21 2.25 6.62
N ILE A 279 -20.18 2.05 7.45
CA ILE A 279 -19.99 2.70 8.74
C ILE A 279 -18.79 3.62 8.61
N THR A 280 -18.92 4.86 9.09
CA THR A 280 -17.80 5.78 9.25
C THR A 280 -16.82 5.25 10.26
N LEU A 281 -15.58 5.01 9.83
CA LEU A 281 -14.48 4.79 10.76
C LEU A 281 -13.96 6.14 11.26
N PRO A 282 -13.53 6.24 12.53
CA PRO A 282 -12.96 7.47 13.04
C PRO A 282 -11.71 7.84 12.23
N ASN A 283 -11.46 9.13 12.07
CA ASN A 283 -10.13 9.58 11.65
C ASN A 283 -9.16 9.18 12.75
N SER A 284 -8.13 8.40 12.40
CA SER A 284 -7.10 8.06 13.36
C SER A 284 -6.33 9.34 13.67
N GLU A 285 -6.14 9.64 14.95
CA GLU A 285 -5.29 10.74 15.39
C GLU A 285 -3.86 10.23 15.64
N GLY A 286 -2.88 11.13 15.61
CA GLY A 286 -1.49 10.79 15.92
C GLY A 286 -0.74 10.11 14.77
N ALA A 287 0.39 9.46 15.08
CA ALA A 287 1.39 9.12 14.07
C ALA A 287 1.09 7.84 13.25
N CYS A 288 0.12 7.04 13.67
CA CYS A 288 -0.43 5.90 12.91
C CYS A 288 -1.76 6.29 12.24
N SER A 289 -2.05 7.59 12.16
CA SER A 289 -3.14 8.11 11.36
C SER A 289 -2.93 7.94 9.87
N ALA A 290 -1.66 7.88 9.47
CA ALA A 290 -1.21 7.82 8.11
C ALA A 290 -1.66 6.54 7.41
N ARG A 291 -1.98 6.70 6.13
CA ARG A 291 -2.28 5.62 5.20
C ARG A 291 -0.99 4.89 4.81
N GLY A 292 -1.12 3.62 4.49
CA GLY A 292 -0.03 2.78 4.03
C GLY A 292 -0.56 1.40 3.73
N ARG A 293 0.22 0.59 3.01
CA ARG A 293 -0.06 -0.83 2.88
C ARG A 293 0.16 -1.48 4.25
N TRP A 294 -0.89 -2.09 4.81
CA TRP A 294 -0.78 -2.73 6.12
C TRP A 294 -0.33 -4.16 5.91
N VAL A 295 0.71 -4.57 6.62
CA VAL A 295 1.07 -5.97 6.73
C VAL A 295 0.66 -6.45 8.11
N ASP A 296 -0.33 -7.33 8.15
CA ASP A 296 -0.82 -7.96 9.37
C ASP A 296 0.30 -8.79 10.03
N ASP A 297 0.52 -8.54 11.32
CA ASP A 297 1.37 -9.31 12.21
C ASP A 297 0.54 -10.23 13.13
N GLY A 298 -0.52 -10.79 12.56
CA GLY A 298 -1.51 -11.62 13.24
C GLY A 298 -2.08 -10.93 14.48
N LYS A 299 -2.06 -11.63 15.61
CA LYS A 299 -2.67 -11.12 16.86
C LYS A 299 -1.87 -9.98 17.51
N ARG A 300 -0.70 -9.60 16.99
CA ARG A 300 0.16 -8.58 17.59
C ARG A 300 -0.11 -7.17 17.08
N GLY A 301 -0.63 -7.02 15.86
CA GLY A 301 -0.78 -5.71 15.23
C GLY A 301 -0.51 -5.72 13.74
N ALA A 302 -0.06 -4.58 13.20
CA ALA A 302 0.28 -4.41 11.80
C ALA A 302 1.43 -3.42 11.60
N VAL A 303 2.27 -3.68 10.60
CA VAL A 303 3.24 -2.69 10.10
C VAL A 303 2.53 -1.77 9.11
N LEU A 304 2.57 -0.47 9.37
CA LEU A 304 1.90 0.54 8.53
C LEU A 304 2.86 1.25 7.57
N SER A 305 4.13 1.40 7.98
CA SER A 305 5.17 2.05 7.19
C SER A 305 6.56 1.67 7.70
N ALA A 306 7.60 2.21 7.07
CA ALA A 306 8.99 2.07 7.52
C ALA A 306 9.21 2.52 8.98
N SER A 307 8.34 3.38 9.54
CA SER A 307 8.54 3.98 10.86
C SER A 307 7.41 3.72 11.86
N ARG A 308 6.34 3.02 11.46
CA ARG A 308 5.12 2.90 12.27
C ARG A 308 4.59 1.47 12.35
N TYR A 309 4.34 1.05 13.58
CA TYR A 309 3.69 -0.21 13.93
C TYR A 309 2.44 0.09 14.75
N LEU A 310 1.30 -0.49 14.37
CA LEU A 310 0.05 -0.40 15.13
C LEU A 310 -0.17 -1.71 15.86
N THR A 311 -0.11 -1.69 17.18
CA THR A 311 -0.37 -2.86 18.03
C THR A 311 -1.85 -3.26 18.01
N ALA A 312 -2.14 -4.52 18.35
CA ALA A 312 -3.52 -5.04 18.38
C ALA A 312 -4.43 -4.35 19.40
N ASP A 313 -3.87 -3.77 20.47
CA ASP A 313 -4.58 -2.93 21.45
C ASP A 313 -4.68 -1.46 21.03
N GLY A 314 -4.18 -1.10 19.85
CA GLY A 314 -4.36 0.22 19.24
C GLY A 314 -3.27 1.24 19.58
N LEU A 315 -2.20 0.84 20.27
CA LEU A 315 -1.03 1.69 20.49
C LEU A 315 -0.21 1.84 19.20
N CYS A 316 0.14 3.09 18.88
CA CYS A 316 1.02 3.43 17.77
C CYS A 316 2.47 3.52 18.23
N GLU A 317 3.30 2.60 17.78
CA GLU A 317 4.71 2.51 18.14
C GLU A 317 5.63 2.94 16.99
N GLY A 318 6.79 3.52 17.34
CA GLY A 318 7.85 3.80 16.39
C GLY A 318 8.61 2.53 16.02
N ILE A 319 9.01 2.40 14.75
CA ILE A 319 10.00 1.40 14.31
C ILE A 319 11.32 2.13 14.12
N ALA A 320 12.35 1.70 14.82
CA ALA A 320 13.69 2.26 14.71
C ALA A 320 14.33 1.87 13.38
N GLN A 321 15.05 2.83 12.77
CA GLN A 321 15.91 2.55 11.64
C GLN A 321 17.27 2.08 12.18
N SER A 322 17.74 0.91 11.76
CA SER A 322 19.13 0.51 12.04
C SER A 322 20.10 1.44 11.32
N LYS A 323 21.30 1.58 11.88
CA LYS A 323 22.40 2.21 11.14
C LYS A 323 22.65 1.43 9.86
N LEU A 324 22.88 2.15 8.77
CA LEU A 324 23.28 1.54 7.52
C LEU A 324 24.58 0.77 7.72
N PRO A 325 24.70 -0.46 7.19
CA PRO A 325 25.97 -1.17 7.24
C PRO A 325 27.04 -0.36 6.51
N SER A 326 28.23 -0.24 7.10
CA SER A 326 29.37 0.41 6.47
C SER A 326 29.95 -0.53 5.40
N THR A 327 29.36 -0.51 4.22
CA THR A 327 29.80 -1.26 3.02
C THR A 327 30.16 -0.29 1.91
N ASP A 328 30.89 -0.78 0.90
CA ASP A 328 31.26 0.02 -0.27
C ASP A 328 30.04 0.71 -0.88
N GLY A 329 30.07 2.04 -0.95
CA GLY A 329 28.99 2.87 -1.51
C GLY A 329 28.08 3.57 -0.49
N ILE A 330 28.17 3.29 0.81
CA ILE A 330 27.38 3.97 1.84
C ILE A 330 28.27 4.57 2.95
N GLU A 331 28.25 5.89 3.07
CA GLU A 331 28.90 6.58 4.19
C GLU A 331 28.05 6.41 5.47
N SER A 332 28.67 5.78 6.48
CA SER A 332 28.05 5.42 7.76
C SER A 332 27.60 6.60 8.63
N ASP A 333 27.92 7.84 8.24
CA ASP A 333 27.57 9.08 8.94
C ASP A 333 26.35 9.79 8.32
N SER A 334 25.86 9.32 7.17
CA SER A 334 24.74 9.92 6.48
C SER A 334 23.43 9.61 7.22
N LYS A 335 22.69 10.65 7.61
CA LYS A 335 21.33 10.55 8.17
C LYS A 335 20.30 10.18 7.08
N GLN A 336 20.60 9.17 6.26
CA GLN A 336 19.72 8.77 5.17
C GLN A 336 18.50 8.05 5.71
N SER A 337 17.31 8.55 5.35
CA SER A 337 16.04 7.97 5.78
C SER A 337 15.69 6.75 4.94
N LEU A 338 15.35 5.64 5.60
CA LEU A 338 14.81 4.44 4.95
C LEU A 338 13.42 4.75 4.39
N ARG A 339 13.25 4.54 3.09
CA ARG A 339 11.95 4.59 2.41
C ARG A 339 11.61 3.20 1.92
N LEU A 340 10.46 2.68 2.33
CA LEU A 340 9.96 1.39 1.87
C LEU A 340 8.85 1.64 0.85
N ASN A 341 9.01 1.02 -0.32
CA ASN A 341 8.02 1.05 -1.39
C ASN A 341 7.02 -0.08 -1.22
N ALA A 342 7.46 -1.27 -0.79
CA ALA A 342 6.60 -2.41 -0.50
C ALA A 342 7.09 -3.19 0.73
N ILE A 343 6.15 -3.84 1.41
CA ILE A 343 6.38 -4.71 2.56
C ILE A 343 5.52 -5.97 2.43
N THR A 344 6.02 -7.11 2.91
CA THR A 344 5.28 -8.37 2.97
C THR A 344 5.61 -9.16 4.22
N ALA A 345 4.62 -9.87 4.75
CA ALA A 345 4.84 -10.91 5.74
C ALA A 345 5.49 -12.12 5.07
N VAL A 346 6.43 -12.78 5.75
CA VAL A 346 7.00 -14.06 5.31
C VAL A 346 6.21 -15.20 5.97
N PRO A 347 5.57 -16.09 5.19
CA PRO A 347 4.82 -17.23 5.73
C PRO A 347 5.68 -18.12 6.62
N GLY A 348 5.07 -18.71 7.66
CA GLY A 348 5.76 -19.65 8.55
C GLY A 348 6.79 -19.04 9.52
N THR A 349 7.04 -17.73 9.46
CA THR A 349 8.07 -17.06 10.27
C THR A 349 7.55 -15.84 11.02
N ASP A 350 8.38 -15.32 11.93
CA ASP A 350 8.21 -14.02 12.56
C ASP A 350 8.88 -12.88 11.76
N LYS A 351 9.05 -13.04 10.44
CA LYS A 351 9.74 -12.06 9.58
C LYS A 351 8.75 -11.25 8.75
N ILE A 352 9.01 -9.95 8.61
CA ILE A 352 8.42 -9.07 7.61
C ILE A 352 9.57 -8.55 6.75
N ILE A 353 9.44 -8.60 5.44
CA ILE A 353 10.41 -8.02 4.50
C ILE A 353 9.89 -6.68 4.01
N GLY A 354 10.79 -5.71 3.89
CA GLY A 354 10.56 -4.45 3.20
C GLY A 354 11.59 -4.23 2.10
N VAL A 355 11.14 -3.63 1.00
CA VAL A 355 12.01 -3.24 -0.12
C VAL A 355 11.84 -1.76 -0.41
N GLY A 356 12.92 -1.10 -0.79
CA GLY A 356 12.89 0.31 -1.16
C GLY A 356 14.30 0.88 -1.25
N SER A 357 14.51 2.07 -0.69
CA SER A 357 15.77 2.79 -0.76
C SER A 357 16.24 3.35 0.57
N ALA A 358 17.56 3.50 0.69
CA ALA A 358 18.22 4.29 1.71
C ALA A 358 19.27 5.16 1.02
N GLY A 359 19.01 6.48 0.97
CA GLY A 359 19.76 7.37 0.08
C GLY A 359 19.53 7.00 -1.37
N ASP A 360 20.62 6.85 -2.12
CA ASP A 360 20.60 6.44 -3.54
C ASP A 360 20.73 4.92 -3.71
N SER A 361 20.89 4.17 -2.62
CA SER A 361 21.04 2.72 -2.65
C SER A 361 19.71 1.99 -2.50
N LEU A 362 19.57 0.91 -3.25
CA LEU A 362 18.48 -0.05 -3.10
C LEU A 362 18.71 -0.93 -1.88
N VAL A 363 17.67 -1.15 -1.09
CA VAL A 363 17.76 -1.93 0.14
C VAL A 363 16.63 -2.93 0.27
N ILE A 364 16.98 -4.08 0.85
CA ILE A 364 16.06 -5.05 1.38
C ILE A 364 16.30 -5.12 2.88
N VAL A 365 15.23 -4.95 3.64
CA VAL A 365 15.25 -4.95 5.10
C VAL A 365 14.32 -6.01 5.66
N SER A 366 14.62 -6.50 6.84
CA SER A 366 13.74 -7.36 7.60
C SER A 366 13.40 -6.78 8.96
N LEU A 367 12.15 -6.96 9.36
CA LEU A 367 11.68 -6.69 10.71
C LEU A 367 11.32 -8.04 11.33
N LYS A 368 11.96 -8.33 12.46
CA LYS A 368 11.54 -9.44 13.32
C LYS A 368 10.36 -8.97 14.15
N ARG A 369 9.26 -9.69 14.02
CA ARG A 369 7.97 -9.41 14.64
C ARG A 369 7.98 -9.76 16.12
#